data_AF-A0A0G0C8Y9-F1
#
_entry.id   AF-A0A0G0C8Y9-F1
#
_cell.length_a   1.000
_cell.length_b   1.000
_cell.length_c   1.000
_cell.angle_alpha   90.00
_cell.angle_beta   90.00
_cell.angle_gamma   90.00
#
_symmetry.space_group_name_H-M   'P 1'
#
loop_
_entity.id
_entity.type
_entity.pdbx_description
1 polymer ?
#
loop_
_entity_poly.entity_id
_entity_poly.type
_entity_poly.pdbx_seq_one_letter_code
_entity_poly.pdbx_strand_id
1 'polypeptide(L)'
;MKKYLAILFLIAFTVPSVALASWWNPFSWFNNWSFNKKEAIPQVQVEVEKTTPSADNSAIVIKTEQDIAKQETKEQVRNNTVSVSPDVLICNGKEWSKCPAGHNFYCPAQGDAQCVPQLSVLTNNQVNTSVKQDPPPSLAPQQTSQETQKTSPSNTILCNGKYWTPCSSGRELICPANGDAYCKVQLTQVQLQRATNNKNNFIQRFDILLKDYRDFRDIQSKEIDAMNQMLVELGKYTGAITELKVTLTKQRRERLIKSLSSFNQLITARERMKSDYQNLDVEMYLENNFEDALQDGSSFLNKTKTQFEQDKAVYYDYISKQIHI
;
A
#
# COMPACT_ATOMS: atom_id res chain seq x y z
N MET A 1 -43.10 -6.44 -43.52
CA MET A 1 -42.26 -5.37 -42.95
C MET A 1 -42.47 -5.13 -41.44
N LYS A 2 -43.69 -5.17 -40.89
CA LYS A 2 -43.93 -4.90 -39.45
C LYS A 2 -43.23 -5.84 -38.45
N LYS A 3 -42.98 -7.11 -38.80
CA LYS A 3 -42.29 -8.08 -37.93
C LYS A 3 -40.79 -7.77 -37.73
N TYR A 4 -40.15 -7.16 -38.73
CA TYR A 4 -38.72 -6.81 -38.64
C TYR A 4 -38.49 -5.57 -37.78
N LEU A 5 -39.45 -4.63 -37.74
CA LEU A 5 -39.41 -3.45 -36.87
C LEU A 5 -39.39 -3.81 -35.38
N ALA A 6 -40.17 -4.82 -34.96
CA ALA A 6 -40.17 -5.29 -33.57
C ALA A 6 -38.83 -5.93 -33.17
N ILE A 7 -38.20 -6.70 -34.07
CA ILE A 7 -36.90 -7.33 -33.85
C ILE A 7 -35.79 -6.27 -33.78
N LEU A 8 -35.82 -5.26 -34.66
CA LEU A 8 -34.87 -4.15 -34.67
C LEU A 8 -34.96 -3.32 -33.38
N PHE A 9 -36.17 -3.10 -32.87
CA PHE A 9 -36.39 -2.41 -31.60
C PHE A 9 -35.84 -3.22 -30.41
N LEU A 10 -36.03 -4.55 -30.42
CA LEU A 10 -35.52 -5.42 -29.36
C LEU A 10 -33.99 -5.48 -29.33
N ILE A 11 -33.33 -5.51 -30.49
CA ILE A 11 -31.86 -5.46 -30.60
C ILE A 11 -31.33 -4.08 -30.17
N ALA A 12 -31.97 -2.99 -30.61
CA ALA A 12 -31.55 -1.64 -30.26
C ALA A 12 -31.61 -1.34 -28.76
N PHE A 13 -32.52 -1.97 -28.01
CA PHE A 13 -32.65 -1.78 -26.56
C PHE A 13 -31.86 -2.79 -25.71
N THR A 14 -31.60 -4.00 -26.21
CA THR A 14 -30.88 -5.03 -25.43
C THR A 14 -29.36 -4.91 -25.53
N VAL A 15 -28.82 -4.49 -26.68
CA VAL A 15 -27.37 -4.37 -26.88
C VAL A 15 -26.71 -3.32 -25.97
N PRO A 16 -27.28 -2.12 -25.75
CA PRO A 16 -26.68 -1.14 -24.84
C PRO A 16 -26.64 -1.62 -23.38
N SER A 17 -27.64 -2.39 -22.93
CA SER A 17 -27.71 -2.89 -21.56
C SER A 17 -26.60 -3.88 -21.22
N VAL A 18 -26.17 -4.70 -22.19
CA VAL A 18 -25.07 -5.66 -21.99
C VAL A 18 -23.71 -4.94 -22.02
N ALA A 19 -23.54 -3.94 -22.89
CA ALA A 19 -22.30 -3.16 -22.98
C ALA A 19 -22.04 -2.32 -21.71
N LEU A 20 -23.08 -1.70 -21.13
CA LEU A 20 -22.98 -0.94 -19.89
C LEU A 20 -22.76 -1.84 -18.66
N ALA A 21 -23.17 -3.11 -18.69
CA ALA A 21 -22.86 -4.06 -17.62
C ALA A 21 -21.38 -4.50 -17.62
N SER A 22 -20.77 -4.62 -18.80
CA SER A 22 -19.33 -4.93 -18.93
C SER A 22 -18.40 -3.79 -18.48
N TRP A 23 -18.88 -2.55 -18.38
CA TRP A 23 -18.10 -1.43 -17.83
C TRP A 23 -17.96 -1.49 -16.29
N TRP A 24 -18.77 -2.35 -15.63
CA TRP A 24 -18.80 -2.53 -14.18
C TRP A 24 -18.00 -3.76 -13.74
N ASN A 25 -17.26 -4.41 -14.65
CA ASN A 25 -16.34 -5.49 -14.27
C ASN A 25 -15.11 -4.88 -13.56
N PRO A 26 -14.99 -5.04 -12.22
CA PRO A 26 -13.91 -4.40 -11.46
C PRO A 26 -12.52 -4.90 -11.87
N PHE A 27 -12.42 -6.08 -12.51
CA PHE A 27 -11.14 -6.62 -12.98
C PHE A 27 -10.52 -5.83 -14.14
N SER A 28 -11.31 -5.05 -14.90
CA SER A 28 -10.80 -4.26 -16.03
C SER A 28 -9.93 -3.08 -15.58
N TRP A 29 -10.21 -2.52 -14.39
CA TRP A 29 -9.47 -1.37 -13.86
C TRP A 29 -8.12 -1.78 -13.25
N PHE A 30 -8.01 -2.99 -12.71
CA PHE A 30 -6.77 -3.49 -12.10
C PHE A 30 -5.71 -3.90 -13.13
N ASN A 31 -6.09 -4.31 -14.34
CA ASN A 31 -5.12 -4.65 -15.38
C ASN A 31 -4.31 -3.44 -15.90
N ASN A 32 -4.80 -2.21 -15.67
CA ASN A 32 -4.12 -1.00 -16.13
C ASN A 32 -3.20 -0.36 -15.06
N TRP A 33 -3.19 -0.88 -13.83
CA TRP A 33 -2.19 -0.56 -12.82
C TRP A 33 -0.96 -1.47 -12.97
N SER A 34 -0.38 -1.47 -14.18
CA SER A 34 0.98 -1.95 -14.35
C SER A 34 1.91 -0.88 -13.80
N PHE A 35 2.20 -0.96 -12.50
CA PHE A 35 3.38 -0.33 -11.94
C PHE A 35 4.57 -0.79 -12.79
N ASN A 36 5.16 0.13 -13.55
CA ASN A 36 6.39 -0.11 -14.28
C ASN A 36 7.46 -0.55 -13.27
N LYS A 37 7.56 -1.86 -13.03
CA LYS A 37 8.69 -2.46 -12.36
C LYS A 37 9.87 -2.14 -13.25
N LYS A 38 10.72 -1.19 -12.84
CA LYS A 38 12.05 -1.06 -13.42
C LYS A 38 12.68 -2.46 -13.36
N GLU A 39 13.10 -2.97 -14.51
CA GLU A 39 13.65 -4.31 -14.66
C GLU A 39 14.72 -4.56 -13.60
N ALA A 40 14.46 -5.53 -12.72
CA ALA A 40 15.44 -5.98 -11.76
C ALA A 40 16.57 -6.69 -12.53
N ILE A 41 17.78 -6.20 -12.33
CA ILE A 41 19.03 -6.80 -12.81
C ILE A 41 19.04 -8.30 -12.43
N PRO A 42 19.35 -9.22 -13.36
CA PRO A 42 19.25 -10.65 -13.11
C PRO A 42 20.18 -11.08 -11.97
N GLN A 43 19.60 -11.62 -10.90
CA GLN A 43 20.35 -12.29 -9.86
C GLN A 43 20.69 -13.72 -10.31
N VAL A 44 21.98 -14.03 -10.24
CA VAL A 44 22.61 -15.33 -10.48
C VAL A 44 22.01 -16.38 -9.54
N GLN A 45 21.48 -17.47 -10.11
CA GLN A 45 20.98 -18.62 -9.36
C GLN A 45 22.17 -19.42 -8.80
N VAL A 46 22.25 -19.54 -7.48
CA VAL A 46 23.06 -20.56 -6.82
C VAL A 46 22.12 -21.71 -6.45
N GLU A 47 22.33 -22.84 -7.11
CA GLU A 47 21.66 -24.11 -6.88
C GLU A 47 22.10 -24.67 -5.53
N VAL A 48 21.18 -24.78 -4.58
CA VAL A 48 21.40 -25.46 -3.30
C VAL A 48 20.45 -26.65 -3.20
N GLU A 49 21.10 -27.78 -2.99
CA GLU A 49 20.66 -29.16 -2.95
C GLU A 49 19.52 -29.43 -1.94
N LYS A 50 18.52 -30.18 -2.41
CA LYS A 50 17.28 -30.53 -1.69
C LYS A 50 17.50 -31.81 -0.89
N THR A 51 17.46 -31.72 0.44
CA THR A 51 17.41 -32.89 1.33
C THR A 51 15.99 -33.12 1.85
N THR A 52 15.46 -34.31 1.61
CA THR A 52 14.15 -34.83 2.03
C THR A 52 14.22 -35.37 3.47
N PRO A 53 13.15 -35.23 4.28
CA PRO A 53 12.55 -36.43 4.90
C PRO A 53 11.01 -36.37 4.86
N SER A 54 10.37 -37.41 4.30
CA SER A 54 9.88 -38.64 4.94
C SER A 54 8.59 -38.44 5.75
N ALA A 55 7.56 -39.13 5.26
CA ALA A 55 6.23 -39.26 5.82
C ALA A 55 6.25 -39.96 7.19
N ASP A 56 5.34 -39.57 8.09
CA ASP A 56 4.73 -40.52 8.99
C ASP A 56 3.27 -40.15 9.28
N ASN A 57 2.44 -41.19 9.34
CA ASN A 57 0.99 -41.14 9.46
C ASN A 57 0.59 -41.01 10.92
N SER A 58 -0.51 -40.31 11.20
CA SER A 58 -1.41 -40.68 12.30
C SER A 58 -2.80 -40.07 12.11
N ALA A 59 -3.75 -40.96 11.84
CA ALA A 59 -5.18 -40.70 11.87
C ALA A 59 -5.64 -40.42 13.30
N ILE A 60 -6.42 -39.36 13.50
CA ILE A 60 -7.30 -39.23 14.66
C ILE A 60 -8.70 -38.88 14.17
N VAL A 61 -9.55 -39.90 14.23
CA VAL A 61 -11.01 -39.86 14.17
C VAL A 61 -11.50 -39.60 15.59
N ILE A 62 -12.20 -38.49 15.88
CA ILE A 62 -13.25 -38.45 16.91
C ILE A 62 -14.40 -37.53 16.48
N LYS A 63 -15.60 -38.04 16.78
CA LYS A 63 -16.98 -37.67 16.49
C LYS A 63 -17.47 -36.32 16.99
N THR A 64 -18.52 -35.88 16.30
CA THR A 64 -19.60 -34.94 16.61
C THR A 64 -20.44 -35.29 17.85
N GLU A 65 -20.87 -34.28 18.61
CA GLU A 65 -22.19 -33.98 19.23
C GLU A 65 -21.97 -33.09 20.48
N GLN A 66 -22.41 -31.83 20.53
CA GLN A 66 -23.79 -31.32 20.77
C GLN A 66 -24.22 -31.44 22.24
N ASP A 67 -24.14 -30.35 23.02
CA ASP A 67 -25.26 -29.73 23.74
C ASP A 67 -24.86 -28.63 24.77
N ILE A 68 -25.61 -27.51 24.68
CA ILE A 68 -26.20 -26.66 25.75
C ILE A 68 -25.31 -26.07 26.87
N ALA A 69 -25.18 -24.74 26.91
CA ALA A 69 -25.71 -23.89 28.02
C ALA A 69 -25.14 -22.45 28.02
N LYS A 70 -26.02 -21.51 27.67
CA LYS A 70 -26.27 -20.19 28.30
C LYS A 70 -25.26 -19.70 29.36
N GLN A 71 -24.42 -18.73 28.99
CA GLN A 71 -23.86 -17.75 29.94
C GLN A 71 -23.90 -16.34 29.36
N GLU A 72 -24.78 -15.54 29.95
CA GLU A 72 -24.78 -14.08 29.86
C GLU A 72 -23.56 -13.55 30.62
N THR A 73 -22.67 -12.82 29.93
CA THR A 73 -21.61 -12.06 30.60
C THR A 73 -21.80 -10.57 30.27
N LYS A 74 -22.15 -9.80 31.30
CA LYS A 74 -22.12 -8.35 31.28
C LYS A 74 -20.66 -7.90 31.23
N GLU A 75 -20.17 -7.52 30.06
CA GLU A 75 -18.87 -6.87 29.92
C GLU A 75 -19.03 -5.36 30.07
N GLN A 76 -18.64 -4.88 31.25
CA GLN A 76 -18.63 -3.47 31.60
C GLN A 76 -17.35 -2.84 31.02
N VAL A 77 -17.48 -2.18 29.87
CA VAL A 77 -16.41 -1.41 29.23
C VAL A 77 -16.04 -0.22 30.11
N ARG A 78 -14.96 -0.37 30.88
CA ARG A 78 -14.33 0.71 31.64
C ARG A 78 -13.37 1.45 30.72
N ASN A 79 -13.84 2.54 30.12
CA ASN A 79 -12.98 3.49 29.41
C ASN A 79 -12.03 4.14 30.41
N ASN A 80 -10.81 3.60 30.52
CA ASN A 80 -9.70 4.26 31.18
C ASN A 80 -9.23 5.40 30.28
N THR A 81 -9.72 6.60 30.54
CA THR A 81 -9.13 7.83 30.03
C THR A 81 -7.80 8.05 30.74
N VAL A 82 -6.71 7.56 30.13
CA VAL A 82 -5.35 7.84 30.59
C VAL A 82 -5.08 9.33 30.37
N SER A 83 -5.02 10.07 31.48
CA SER A 83 -4.57 11.46 31.50
C SER A 83 -3.08 11.49 31.20
N VAL A 84 -2.72 11.61 29.92
CA VAL A 84 -1.34 11.73 29.46
C VAL A 84 -0.80 13.09 29.93
N SER A 85 0.22 13.05 30.79
CA SER A 85 0.94 14.24 31.25
C SER A 85 1.59 14.95 30.05
N PRO A 86 1.57 16.30 29.98
CA PRO A 86 2.05 17.07 28.82
C PRO A 86 3.57 16.97 28.54
N ASP A 87 4.31 16.19 29.32
CA ASP A 87 5.77 16.06 29.23
C ASP A 87 6.26 14.73 28.64
N VAL A 88 5.36 13.90 28.11
CA VAL A 88 5.70 12.59 27.53
C VAL A 88 5.89 12.68 26.01
N LEU A 89 7.05 12.22 25.54
CA LEU A 89 7.37 12.08 24.12
C LEU A 89 7.11 10.63 23.69
N ILE A 90 6.56 10.39 22.50
CA ILE A 90 6.28 9.03 22.01
C ILE A 90 7.15 8.72 20.79
N CYS A 91 7.88 7.60 20.85
CA CYS A 91 8.72 7.10 19.76
C CYS A 91 8.64 5.57 19.69
N ASN A 92 8.39 5.03 18.49
CA ASN A 92 8.28 3.59 18.22
C ASN A 92 7.35 2.84 19.19
N GLY A 93 6.23 3.47 19.57
CA GLY A 93 5.23 2.88 20.48
C GLY A 93 5.63 2.87 21.97
N LYS A 94 6.76 3.50 22.33
CA LYS A 94 7.20 3.67 23.72
C LYS A 94 7.12 5.14 24.14
N GLU A 95 6.86 5.35 25.42
CA GLU A 95 6.87 6.67 26.07
C GLU A 95 8.28 7.00 26.58
N TRP A 96 8.69 8.25 26.40
CA TRP A 96 10.00 8.78 26.74
C TRP A 96 9.87 10.10 27.51
N SER A 97 10.78 10.32 28.46
CA SER A 97 10.92 11.61 29.13
C SER A 97 11.55 12.66 28.21
N LYS A 98 11.27 13.95 28.47
CA LYS A 98 11.95 15.08 27.81
C LYS A 98 13.48 14.96 27.92
N CYS A 99 14.16 15.32 26.83
CA CYS A 99 15.61 15.42 26.82
C CYS A 99 16.12 16.53 27.77
N PRO A 100 17.29 16.35 28.39
CA PRO A 100 17.93 17.39 29.18
C PRO A 100 18.22 18.63 28.33
N ALA A 101 18.31 19.80 28.97
CA ALA A 101 18.59 21.06 28.29
C ALA A 101 19.86 20.97 27.42
N GLY A 102 19.79 21.54 26.21
CA GLY A 102 20.88 21.49 25.23
C GLY A 102 20.94 20.20 24.40
N HIS A 103 19.95 19.31 24.49
CA HIS A 103 19.82 18.12 23.65
C HIS A 103 18.50 18.14 22.87
N ASN A 104 18.55 17.61 21.65
CA ASN A 104 17.38 17.37 20.81
C ASN A 104 16.95 15.90 20.92
N PHE A 105 15.65 15.66 20.94
CA PHE A 105 15.10 14.29 20.89
C PHE A 105 15.19 13.73 19.48
N TYR A 106 15.81 12.56 19.34
CA TYR A 106 15.98 11.82 18.09
C TYR A 106 15.32 10.45 18.18
N CYS A 107 14.39 10.17 17.28
CA CYS A 107 13.67 8.89 17.19
C CYS A 107 14.09 8.15 15.91
N PRO A 108 14.95 7.12 15.98
CA PRO A 108 15.37 6.37 14.80
C PRO A 108 14.23 5.48 14.27
N ALA A 109 14.31 5.11 12.99
CA ALA A 109 13.31 4.24 12.34
C ALA A 109 13.24 2.83 12.97
N GLN A 110 14.35 2.35 13.54
CA GLN A 110 14.42 1.13 14.34
C GLN A 110 15.28 1.40 15.58
N GLY A 111 14.85 0.86 16.72
CA GLY A 111 15.54 1.02 18.00
C GLY A 111 14.90 2.04 18.93
N ASP A 112 15.65 2.36 19.98
CA ASP A 112 15.22 3.25 21.06
C ASP A 112 15.55 4.72 20.74
N ALA A 113 14.74 5.64 21.28
CA ALA A 113 14.97 7.07 21.12
C ALA A 113 16.24 7.51 21.86
N GLN A 114 16.90 8.54 21.35
CA GLN A 114 18.14 9.09 21.91
C GLN A 114 18.05 10.61 22.02
N CYS A 115 18.71 11.18 23.03
CA CYS A 115 18.90 12.63 23.14
C CYS A 115 20.27 12.99 22.58
N VAL A 116 20.31 13.74 21.48
CA VAL A 116 21.56 14.14 20.82
C VAL A 116 21.95 15.57 21.18
N PRO A 117 23.23 15.87 21.51
CA PRO A 117 23.66 17.23 21.81
C PRO A 117 23.32 18.18 20.66
N GLN A 118 22.79 19.35 21.00
CA GLN A 118 22.53 20.40 20.01
C GLN A 118 23.88 20.94 19.53
N LEU A 119 24.32 20.57 18.32
CA LEU A 119 25.55 21.11 17.75
C LEU A 119 25.44 22.63 17.69
N SER A 120 26.25 23.30 18.50
CA SER A 120 26.46 24.73 18.41
C SER A 120 27.11 24.95 17.05
N VAL A 121 26.39 25.57 16.12
CA VAL A 121 26.92 25.94 14.81
C VAL A 121 28.15 26.81 15.06
N LEU A 122 29.34 26.24 14.86
CA LEU A 122 30.59 26.99 14.86
C LEU A 122 30.57 27.90 13.63
N THR A 123 30.44 29.20 13.88
CA THR A 123 30.65 30.25 12.88
C THR A 123 32.10 30.15 12.39
N ASN A 124 32.29 29.61 11.18
CA ASN A 124 33.61 29.39 10.59
C ASN A 124 34.31 30.71 10.27
N ASN A 125 35.43 30.98 10.94
CA ASN A 125 36.48 31.87 10.44
C ASN A 125 37.49 31.03 9.62
N GLN A 126 37.77 31.49 8.40
CA GLN A 126 38.69 30.88 7.45
C GLN A 126 40.13 30.83 7.96
N VAL A 127 40.78 29.67 7.84
CA VAL A 127 42.24 29.55 7.90
C VAL A 127 42.73 28.85 6.63
N ASN A 128 43.34 29.63 5.75
CA ASN A 128 44.13 29.19 4.62
C ASN A 128 45.44 28.59 5.13
N THR A 129 45.74 27.33 4.79
CA THR A 129 47.07 26.74 5.02
C THR A 129 47.66 26.33 3.68
N SER A 130 48.67 27.08 3.25
CA SER A 130 49.51 26.80 2.09
C SER A 130 50.66 25.88 2.52
N VAL A 131 50.77 24.70 1.91
CA VAL A 131 51.84 23.73 2.16
C VAL A 131 52.77 23.69 0.95
N LYS A 132 54.05 23.97 1.19
CA LYS A 132 55.18 23.78 0.26
C LYS A 132 55.48 22.30 0.07
N GLN A 133 55.80 21.89 -1.16
CA GLN A 133 56.39 20.60 -1.49
C GLN A 133 57.84 20.80 -1.97
N ASP A 134 58.75 19.99 -1.44
CA ASP A 134 60.09 19.74 -2.00
C ASP A 134 60.09 18.42 -2.81
N PRO A 135 60.97 18.24 -3.82
CA PRO A 135 60.96 17.07 -4.71
C PRO A 135 61.99 15.98 -4.31
N PRO A 136 61.74 14.70 -4.63
CA PRO A 136 62.76 13.66 -4.67
C PRO A 136 63.17 13.24 -6.10
N PRO A 137 64.33 12.58 -6.28
CA PRO A 137 64.98 12.39 -7.57
C PRO A 137 64.58 11.12 -8.35
N SER A 138 64.76 11.28 -9.66
CA SER A 138 64.63 10.40 -10.82
C SER A 138 65.33 9.02 -10.75
N LEU A 139 64.73 7.98 -11.36
CA LEU A 139 65.21 7.27 -12.57
C LEU A 139 64.61 5.85 -12.74
N ALA A 140 63.73 5.67 -13.73
CA ALA A 140 63.58 4.42 -14.53
C ALA A 140 62.77 4.70 -15.82
N PRO A 141 63.12 4.15 -16.99
CA PRO A 141 62.50 4.50 -18.27
C PRO A 141 61.26 3.65 -18.56
N GLN A 142 60.07 4.27 -18.59
CA GLN A 142 58.84 3.69 -19.13
C GLN A 142 58.64 4.09 -20.59
N GLN A 143 58.22 3.11 -21.39
CA GLN A 143 57.92 3.23 -22.81
C GLN A 143 56.79 4.25 -23.06
N THR A 144 57.10 5.21 -23.91
CA THR A 144 56.21 6.27 -24.38
C THR A 144 55.16 5.71 -25.34
N SER A 145 53.92 5.57 -24.86
CA SER A 145 52.74 5.57 -25.75
C SER A 145 52.33 7.03 -25.95
N GLN A 146 52.35 7.50 -27.20
CA GLN A 146 51.93 8.86 -27.55
C GLN A 146 50.42 9.00 -27.39
N GLU A 147 49.98 9.38 -26.19
CA GLU A 147 48.61 9.79 -25.90
C GLU A 147 48.43 11.22 -26.43
N THR A 148 47.79 11.35 -27.58
CA THR A 148 47.31 12.63 -28.11
C THR A 148 46.52 13.37 -27.03
N GLN A 149 47.07 14.48 -26.53
CA GLN A 149 46.41 15.41 -25.60
C GLN A 149 45.12 15.93 -26.22
N LYS A 150 44.02 15.21 -25.98
CA LYS A 150 42.67 15.62 -26.37
C LYS A 150 42.26 16.71 -25.39
N THR A 151 42.25 17.96 -25.85
CA THR A 151 41.79 19.12 -25.09
C THR A 151 40.39 18.85 -24.54
N SER A 152 40.26 18.92 -23.22
CA SER A 152 38.99 18.71 -22.51
C SER A 152 37.92 19.68 -23.03
N PRO A 153 36.71 19.22 -23.37
CA PRO A 153 35.63 20.11 -23.80
C PRO A 153 35.28 21.11 -22.69
N SER A 154 35.14 22.39 -23.04
CA SER A 154 34.77 23.42 -22.07
C SER A 154 33.40 23.13 -21.44
N ASN A 155 33.25 23.44 -20.14
CA ASN A 155 32.02 23.24 -19.35
C ASN A 155 31.56 21.78 -19.23
N THR A 156 32.48 20.83 -19.16
CA THR A 156 32.17 19.43 -18.88
C THR A 156 32.79 18.94 -17.58
N ILE A 157 32.15 17.98 -16.94
CA ILE A 157 32.64 17.31 -15.73
C ILE A 157 33.09 15.91 -16.13
N LEU A 158 34.31 15.53 -15.77
CA LEU A 158 34.83 14.19 -16.03
C LEU A 158 34.27 13.21 -14.98
N CYS A 159 33.64 12.15 -15.46
CA CYS A 159 33.03 11.12 -14.63
C CYS A 159 33.26 9.76 -15.28
N ASN A 160 33.95 8.85 -14.59
CA ASN A 160 34.31 7.51 -15.08
C ASN A 160 34.98 7.53 -16.48
N GLY A 161 35.87 8.49 -16.73
CA GLY A 161 36.56 8.61 -18.02
C GLY A 161 35.73 9.20 -19.17
N LYS A 162 34.46 9.57 -18.93
CA LYS A 162 33.58 10.25 -19.90
C LYS A 162 33.25 11.66 -19.43
N TYR A 163 33.17 12.60 -20.36
CA TYR A 163 32.80 13.99 -20.09
C TYR A 163 31.28 14.15 -20.13
N TRP A 164 30.72 14.79 -19.11
CA TRP A 164 29.28 15.02 -18.94
C TRP A 164 28.97 16.50 -18.83
N THR A 165 27.79 16.90 -19.30
CA THR A 165 27.27 18.24 -19.07
C THR A 165 26.92 18.43 -17.59
N PRO A 166 27.26 19.58 -16.98
CA PRO A 166 26.88 19.88 -15.62
C PRO A 166 25.36 19.88 -15.46
N CYS A 167 24.91 19.47 -14.28
CA CYS A 167 23.49 19.45 -13.97
C CYS A 167 22.92 20.87 -13.87
N SER A 168 21.63 21.01 -14.17
CA SER A 168 20.89 22.25 -13.92
C SER A 168 20.96 22.65 -12.44
N SER A 169 20.84 23.95 -12.15
CA SER A 169 20.90 24.52 -10.80
C SER A 169 20.11 23.71 -9.75
N GLY A 170 20.75 23.40 -8.62
CA GLY A 170 20.15 22.63 -7.52
C GLY A 170 20.29 21.11 -7.63
N ARG A 171 21.06 20.61 -8.61
CA ARG A 171 21.38 19.20 -8.78
C ARG A 171 22.88 18.96 -8.76
N GLU A 172 23.29 17.82 -8.23
CA GLU A 172 24.66 17.33 -8.20
C GLU A 172 24.82 16.19 -9.22
N LEU A 173 25.94 16.19 -9.96
CA LEU A 173 26.27 15.08 -10.85
C LEU A 173 26.85 13.93 -10.02
N ILE A 174 26.15 12.81 -9.97
CA ILE A 174 26.61 11.59 -9.31
C ILE A 174 27.31 10.69 -10.31
N CYS A 175 28.50 10.23 -9.92
CA CYS A 175 29.33 9.30 -10.66
C CYS A 175 29.28 7.91 -10.02
N PRO A 176 28.36 7.02 -10.43
CA PRO A 176 28.31 5.67 -9.86
C PRO A 176 29.57 4.89 -10.26
N ALA A 177 30.01 3.93 -9.44
CA ALA A 177 31.20 3.13 -9.74
C ALA A 177 31.09 2.38 -11.09
N ASN A 178 29.87 1.98 -11.46
CA ASN A 178 29.53 1.40 -12.75
C ASN A 178 28.32 2.14 -13.34
N GLY A 179 28.36 2.45 -14.64
CA GLY A 179 27.26 3.08 -15.36
C GLY A 179 27.48 4.56 -15.73
N ASP A 180 26.45 5.14 -16.33
CA ASP A 180 26.41 6.53 -16.77
C ASP A 180 26.16 7.49 -15.59
N ALA A 181 26.73 8.69 -15.66
CA ALA A 181 26.52 9.73 -14.66
C ALA A 181 25.08 10.23 -14.71
N TYR A 182 24.53 10.62 -13.55
CA TYR A 182 23.17 11.14 -13.48
C TYR A 182 23.07 12.32 -12.51
N CYS A 183 22.09 13.19 -12.73
CA CYS A 183 21.87 14.37 -11.91
C CYS A 183 20.91 14.08 -10.77
N LYS A 184 21.39 14.16 -9.53
CA LYS A 184 20.60 13.98 -8.30
C LYS A 184 20.22 15.34 -7.71
N VAL A 185 18.96 15.53 -7.33
CA VAL A 185 18.53 16.75 -6.62
C VAL A 185 19.17 16.75 -5.24
N GLN A 186 19.91 17.81 -4.88
CA GLN A 186 20.34 17.98 -3.50
C GLN A 186 19.18 18.51 -2.67
N LEU A 187 18.62 17.65 -1.82
CA LEU A 187 17.60 18.05 -0.87
C LEU A 187 18.27 18.68 0.35
N THR A 188 17.82 19.88 0.70
CA THR A 188 18.16 20.48 1.99
C THR A 188 17.61 19.63 3.13
N GLN A 189 18.23 19.71 4.32
CA GLN A 189 17.73 19.03 5.52
C GLN A 189 16.26 19.35 5.82
N VAL A 190 15.83 20.59 5.54
CA VAL A 190 14.44 21.02 5.70
C VAL A 190 13.51 20.30 4.71
N GLN A 191 13.92 20.14 3.46
CA GLN A 191 13.14 19.40 2.46
C GLN A 191 13.06 17.92 2.80
N LEU A 192 14.16 17.31 3.24
CA LEU A 192 14.19 15.92 3.66
C LEU A 192 13.25 15.69 4.86
N GLN A 193 13.30 16.55 5.88
CA GLN A 193 12.39 16.46 7.02
C GLN A 193 10.92 16.61 6.61
N ARG A 194 10.61 17.54 5.71
CA ARG A 194 9.26 17.73 5.19
C ARG A 194 8.78 16.49 4.43
N ALA A 195 9.63 15.91 3.60
CA ALA A 195 9.33 14.70 2.83
C ALA A 195 9.08 13.50 3.77
N THR A 196 9.90 13.34 4.81
CA THR A 196 9.70 12.32 5.86
C THR A 196 8.37 12.51 6.58
N ASN A 197 8.03 13.74 6.98
CA ASN A 197 6.75 14.03 7.63
C ASN A 197 5.56 13.73 6.72
N ASN A 198 5.64 14.10 5.44
CA ASN A 198 4.60 13.82 4.44
C ASN A 198 4.44 12.31 4.23
N LYS A 199 5.54 11.56 4.11
CA LYS A 199 5.52 10.09 4.01
C LYS A 199 4.83 9.46 5.23
N ASN A 200 5.16 9.91 6.43
CA ASN A 200 4.53 9.41 7.66
C ASN A 200 3.04 9.72 7.71
N ASN A 201 2.63 10.93 7.33
CA ASN A 201 1.23 11.33 7.24
C ASN A 201 0.46 10.46 6.23
N PHE A 202 1.06 10.22 5.06
CA PHE A 202 0.51 9.34 4.03
C PHE A 202 0.28 7.93 4.56
N ILE A 203 1.27 7.32 5.23
CA ILE A 203 1.16 5.98 5.82
C ILE A 203 0.02 5.94 6.84
N GLN A 204 -0.11 6.95 7.70
CA GLN A 204 -1.20 7.04 8.68
C GLN A 204 -2.57 7.11 8.01
N ARG A 205 -2.73 7.93 6.95
CA ARG A 205 -3.99 8.01 6.20
C ARG A 205 -4.31 6.70 5.48
N PHE A 206 -3.29 6.00 4.99
CA PHE A 206 -3.44 4.68 4.39
C PHE A 206 -3.90 3.63 5.42
N ASP A 207 -3.42 3.71 6.66
CA ASP A 207 -3.88 2.87 7.75
C ASP A 207 -5.35 3.08 8.11
N ILE A 208 -5.79 4.34 8.17
CA ILE A 208 -7.21 4.69 8.36
C ILE A 208 -8.04 4.09 7.22
N LEU A 209 -7.60 4.26 5.98
CA LEU A 209 -8.28 3.69 4.83
C LEU A 209 -8.38 2.16 4.94
N LEU A 210 -7.28 1.45 5.20
CA LEU A 210 -7.29 -0.01 5.36
C LEU A 210 -8.21 -0.47 6.49
N LYS A 211 -8.27 0.28 7.59
CA LYS A 211 -9.23 0.02 8.67
C LYS A 211 -10.66 0.13 8.15
N ASP A 212 -11.00 1.20 7.44
CA ASP A 212 -12.36 1.38 6.89
C ASP A 212 -12.75 0.28 5.89
N TYR A 213 -11.78 -0.25 5.15
CA TYR A 213 -12.00 -1.44 4.32
C TYR A 213 -12.31 -2.66 5.19
N ARG A 214 -11.50 -2.98 6.20
CA ARG A 214 -11.73 -4.14 7.08
C ARG A 214 -13.07 -4.04 7.81
N ASP A 215 -13.43 -2.86 8.30
CA ASP A 215 -14.72 -2.63 8.94
C ASP A 215 -15.88 -2.92 7.98
N PHE A 216 -15.76 -2.51 6.71
CA PHE A 216 -16.77 -2.80 5.69
C PHE A 216 -16.83 -4.28 5.30
N ARG A 217 -15.68 -4.97 5.20
CA ARG A 217 -15.61 -6.42 5.02
C ARG A 217 -16.39 -7.14 6.12
N ASP A 218 -16.24 -6.70 7.37
CA ASP A 218 -16.92 -7.31 8.52
C ASP A 218 -18.44 -7.07 8.47
N ILE A 219 -18.88 -5.91 7.99
CA ILE A 219 -20.31 -5.64 7.71
C ILE A 219 -20.87 -6.61 6.66
N GLN A 220 -20.15 -6.82 5.55
CA GLN A 220 -20.56 -7.78 4.52
C GLN A 220 -20.63 -9.21 5.05
N SER A 221 -19.66 -9.62 5.89
CA SER A 221 -19.66 -10.94 6.52
C SER A 221 -20.89 -11.14 7.39
N LYS A 222 -21.22 -10.16 8.25
CA LYS A 222 -22.42 -10.21 9.12
C LYS A 222 -23.71 -10.31 8.32
N GLU A 223 -23.80 -9.63 7.18
CA GLU A 223 -24.97 -9.71 6.30
C GLU A 223 -25.10 -11.11 5.67
N ILE A 224 -23.99 -11.74 5.27
CA ILE A 224 -23.98 -13.12 4.78
C ILE A 224 -24.45 -14.09 5.88
N ASP A 225 -24.00 -13.90 7.12
CA ASP A 225 -24.44 -14.72 8.26
C ASP A 225 -25.94 -14.56 8.53
N ALA A 226 -26.45 -13.33 8.48
CA ALA A 226 -27.88 -13.04 8.61
C ALA A 226 -28.70 -13.72 7.50
N MET A 227 -28.19 -13.77 6.26
CA MET A 227 -28.85 -14.52 5.18
C MET A 227 -28.84 -16.02 5.41
N ASN A 228 -27.74 -16.57 5.92
CA ASN A 228 -27.68 -18.00 6.25
C ASN A 228 -28.71 -18.35 7.34
N GLN A 229 -28.85 -17.51 8.36
CA GLN A 229 -29.90 -17.68 9.38
C GLN A 229 -31.30 -17.59 8.76
N MET A 230 -31.55 -16.61 7.88
CA MET A 230 -32.83 -16.47 7.18
C MET A 230 -33.17 -17.71 6.34
N LEU A 231 -32.18 -18.32 5.67
CA LEU A 231 -32.37 -19.55 4.90
C LEU A 231 -32.76 -20.74 5.80
N VAL A 232 -32.17 -20.85 6.99
CA VAL A 232 -32.54 -21.88 7.97
C VAL A 232 -33.99 -21.69 8.43
N GLU A 233 -34.40 -20.46 8.73
CA GLU A 233 -35.78 -20.18 9.14
C GLU A 233 -36.78 -20.42 8.00
N LEU A 234 -36.49 -19.96 6.78
CA LEU A 234 -37.36 -20.20 5.63
C LEU A 234 -37.50 -21.70 5.30
N GLY A 235 -36.46 -22.50 5.57
CA GLY A 235 -36.50 -23.95 5.36
C GLY A 235 -37.52 -24.69 6.24
N LYS A 236 -38.05 -24.05 7.29
CA LYS A 236 -39.10 -24.62 8.15
C LYS A 236 -40.50 -24.53 7.52
N TYR A 237 -40.67 -23.75 6.46
CA TYR A 237 -41.95 -23.52 5.81
C TYR A 237 -41.99 -24.17 4.43
N THR A 238 -43.18 -24.56 3.99
CA THR A 238 -43.43 -25.13 2.65
C THR A 238 -44.40 -24.25 1.88
N GLY A 239 -44.20 -24.11 0.56
CA GLY A 239 -45.10 -23.36 -0.32
C GLY A 239 -44.35 -22.51 -1.35
N ALA A 240 -45.04 -22.13 -2.43
CA ALA A 240 -44.44 -21.41 -3.55
C ALA A 240 -43.84 -20.05 -3.16
N ILE A 241 -44.47 -19.31 -2.25
CA ILE A 241 -43.95 -18.03 -1.74
C ILE A 241 -42.64 -18.25 -0.97
N THR A 242 -42.55 -19.33 -0.19
CA THR A 242 -41.33 -19.68 0.55
C THR A 242 -40.20 -20.07 -0.41
N GLU A 243 -40.49 -20.86 -1.45
CA GLU A 243 -39.50 -21.25 -2.46
C GLU A 243 -38.91 -20.04 -3.20
N LEU A 244 -39.76 -19.06 -3.54
CA LEU A 244 -39.32 -17.79 -4.12
C LEU A 244 -38.40 -17.02 -3.17
N LYS A 245 -38.77 -16.89 -1.88
CA LYS A 245 -37.94 -16.24 -0.85
C LYS A 245 -36.59 -16.93 -0.71
N VAL A 246 -36.56 -18.26 -0.60
CA VAL A 246 -35.33 -19.06 -0.52
C VAL A 246 -34.43 -18.80 -1.73
N THR A 247 -35.00 -18.79 -2.93
CA THR A 247 -34.25 -18.57 -4.17
C THR A 247 -33.61 -17.19 -4.20
N LEU A 248 -34.36 -16.15 -3.85
CA LEU A 248 -33.86 -14.77 -3.83
C LEU A 248 -32.80 -14.55 -2.74
N THR A 249 -33.01 -15.11 -1.54
CA THR A 249 -32.02 -15.05 -0.46
C THR A 249 -30.73 -15.76 -0.86
N LYS A 250 -30.80 -16.94 -1.48
CA LYS A 250 -29.61 -17.65 -2.01
C LYS A 250 -28.88 -16.80 -3.05
N GLN A 251 -29.60 -16.23 -4.01
CA GLN A 251 -29.01 -15.42 -5.07
C GLN A 251 -28.29 -14.19 -4.49
N ARG A 252 -28.90 -13.47 -3.56
CA ARG A 252 -28.26 -12.30 -2.92
C ARG A 252 -27.03 -12.72 -2.10
N ARG A 253 -27.11 -13.81 -1.33
CA ARG A 253 -25.98 -14.37 -0.57
C ARG A 253 -24.79 -14.67 -1.47
N GLU A 254 -25.02 -15.33 -2.60
CA GLU A 254 -23.97 -15.67 -3.57
C GLU A 254 -23.31 -14.42 -4.17
N ARG A 255 -24.10 -13.38 -4.48
CA ARG A 255 -23.54 -12.08 -4.92
C ARG A 255 -22.67 -11.45 -3.84
N LEU A 256 -23.10 -11.48 -2.57
CA LEU A 256 -22.31 -10.96 -1.44
C LEU A 256 -21.00 -11.74 -1.24
N ILE A 257 -21.04 -13.07 -1.30
CA ILE A 257 -19.83 -13.91 -1.19
C ILE A 257 -18.81 -13.56 -2.28
N LYS A 258 -19.26 -13.43 -3.54
CA LYS A 258 -18.40 -13.05 -4.66
C LYS A 258 -17.82 -11.64 -4.48
N SER A 259 -18.64 -10.70 -4.04
CA SER A 259 -18.22 -9.33 -3.71
C SER A 259 -17.16 -9.32 -2.62
N LEU A 260 -17.40 -10.02 -1.51
CA LEU A 260 -16.49 -10.15 -0.37
C LEU A 260 -15.14 -10.76 -0.77
N SER A 261 -15.14 -11.81 -1.59
CA SER A 261 -13.89 -12.39 -2.11
C SER A 261 -13.07 -11.38 -2.92
N SER A 262 -13.72 -10.61 -3.79
CA SER A 262 -13.04 -9.58 -4.61
C SER A 262 -12.50 -8.46 -3.72
N PHE A 263 -13.27 -8.11 -2.69
CA PHE A 263 -12.91 -7.07 -1.74
C PHE A 263 -11.72 -7.48 -0.84
N ASN A 264 -11.63 -8.75 -0.44
CA ASN A 264 -10.46 -9.28 0.28
C ASN A 264 -9.18 -9.20 -0.56
N GLN A 265 -9.25 -9.54 -1.85
CA GLN A 265 -8.10 -9.39 -2.76
C GLN A 265 -7.64 -7.93 -2.84
N LEU A 266 -8.58 -6.99 -2.89
CA LEU A 266 -8.27 -5.56 -2.88
C LEU A 266 -7.60 -5.12 -1.57
N ILE A 267 -8.07 -5.58 -0.41
CA ILE A 267 -7.43 -5.31 0.89
C ILE A 267 -5.98 -5.79 0.85
N THR A 268 -5.73 -7.04 0.45
CA THR A 268 -4.36 -7.59 0.37
C THR A 268 -3.48 -6.81 -0.60
N ALA A 269 -4.00 -6.40 -1.76
CA ALA A 269 -3.27 -5.56 -2.71
C ALA A 269 -2.89 -4.20 -2.10
N ARG A 270 -3.80 -3.58 -1.35
CA ARG A 270 -3.55 -2.31 -0.66
C ARG A 270 -2.57 -2.45 0.50
N GLU A 271 -2.62 -3.55 1.25
CA GLU A 271 -1.64 -3.85 2.30
C GLU A 271 -0.23 -4.01 1.74
N ARG A 272 -0.08 -4.70 0.59
CA ARG A 272 1.20 -4.79 -0.11
C ARG A 272 1.69 -3.41 -0.56
N MET A 273 0.81 -2.62 -1.18
CA MET A 273 1.12 -1.25 -1.59
C MET A 273 1.60 -0.39 -0.40
N LYS A 274 0.93 -0.48 0.76
CA LYS A 274 1.38 0.19 1.98
C LYS A 274 2.79 -0.26 2.39
N SER A 275 3.03 -1.58 2.40
CA SER A 275 4.33 -2.14 2.78
C SER A 275 5.45 -1.65 1.85
N ASP A 276 5.20 -1.65 0.54
CA ASP A 276 6.13 -1.13 -0.46
C ASP A 276 6.46 0.35 -0.17
N TYR A 277 5.45 1.15 0.21
CA TYR A 277 5.65 2.56 0.57
C TYR A 277 6.41 2.78 1.87
N GLN A 278 6.19 1.96 2.88
CA GLN A 278 6.95 2.04 4.12
C GLN A 278 8.44 1.83 3.84
N ASN A 279 8.77 0.96 2.89
CA ASN A 279 10.14 0.62 2.52
C ASN A 279 10.78 1.57 1.48
N LEU A 280 10.03 2.49 0.86
CA LEU A 280 10.61 3.46 -0.07
C LEU A 280 11.54 4.43 0.65
N ASP A 281 12.68 4.74 0.02
CA ASP A 281 13.48 5.87 0.43
C ASP A 281 12.74 7.20 0.27
N VAL A 282 13.05 8.18 1.12
CA VAL A 282 12.38 9.50 1.14
C VAL A 282 12.58 10.25 -0.18
N GLU A 283 13.72 10.05 -0.86
CA GLU A 283 13.96 10.64 -2.16
C GLU A 283 13.02 10.07 -3.22
N MET A 284 12.82 8.75 -3.24
CA MET A 284 11.87 8.09 -4.13
C MET A 284 10.42 8.49 -3.84
N TYR A 285 10.10 8.81 -2.58
CA TYR A 285 8.76 9.27 -2.22
C TYR A 285 8.40 10.59 -2.93
N LEU A 286 9.36 11.50 -3.08
CA LEU A 286 9.14 12.81 -3.70
C LEU A 286 8.82 12.74 -5.20
N GLU A 287 9.21 11.68 -5.88
CA GLU A 287 9.02 11.53 -7.33
C GLU A 287 7.63 11.00 -7.71
N ASN A 288 6.82 10.57 -6.74
CA ASN A 288 5.57 9.86 -6.99
C ASN A 288 4.36 10.61 -6.42
N ASN A 289 3.27 10.68 -7.20
CA ASN A 289 2.01 11.28 -6.74
C ASN A 289 1.10 10.23 -6.06
N PHE A 290 1.27 10.06 -4.75
CA PHE A 290 0.54 9.02 -4.01
C PHE A 290 -0.84 9.45 -3.51
N GLU A 291 -1.12 10.75 -3.48
CA GLU A 291 -2.41 11.27 -3.01
C GLU A 291 -3.59 10.76 -3.85
N ASP A 292 -3.38 10.64 -5.16
CA ASP A 292 -4.37 10.09 -6.09
C ASP A 292 -4.79 8.67 -5.68
N ALA A 293 -3.83 7.83 -5.25
CA ALA A 293 -4.10 6.45 -4.86
C ALA A 293 -4.94 6.33 -3.58
N LEU A 294 -4.78 7.27 -2.63
CA LEU A 294 -5.61 7.36 -1.43
C LEU A 294 -7.01 7.87 -1.77
N GLN A 295 -7.10 8.91 -2.60
CA GLN A 295 -8.36 9.50 -3.02
C GLN A 295 -9.21 8.50 -3.80
N ASP A 296 -8.60 7.78 -4.74
CA ASP A 296 -9.25 6.71 -5.50
C ASP A 296 -9.73 5.58 -4.59
N GLY A 297 -8.88 5.19 -3.63
CA GLY A 297 -9.23 4.16 -2.65
C GLY A 297 -10.43 4.54 -1.77
N SER A 298 -10.48 5.79 -1.31
CA SER A 298 -11.60 6.32 -0.52
C SER A 298 -12.88 6.45 -1.35
N SER A 299 -12.77 6.99 -2.57
CA SER A 299 -13.88 7.12 -3.51
C SER A 299 -14.50 5.76 -3.87
N PHE A 300 -13.66 4.76 -4.17
CA PHE A 300 -14.09 3.39 -4.42
C PHE A 300 -14.84 2.79 -3.22
N LEU A 301 -14.30 2.94 -2.01
CA LEU A 301 -14.91 2.39 -0.80
C LEU A 301 -16.30 3.01 -0.55
N ASN A 302 -16.41 4.34 -0.67
CA ASN A 302 -17.68 5.04 -0.47
C ASN A 302 -18.74 4.61 -1.49
N LYS A 303 -18.38 4.52 -2.78
CA LYS A 303 -19.29 4.02 -3.82
C LYS A 303 -19.73 2.58 -3.54
N THR A 304 -18.81 1.73 -3.11
CA THR A 304 -19.11 0.32 -2.79
C THR A 304 -20.04 0.21 -1.59
N LYS A 305 -19.82 1.02 -0.53
CA LYS A 305 -20.72 1.12 0.63
C LYS A 305 -22.13 1.55 0.20
N THR A 306 -22.25 2.62 -0.59
CA THR A 306 -23.55 3.09 -1.09
C THR A 306 -24.27 2.01 -1.91
N GLN A 307 -23.58 1.35 -2.82
CA GLN A 307 -24.17 0.29 -3.65
C GLN A 307 -24.63 -0.91 -2.82
N PHE A 308 -23.87 -1.27 -1.78
CA PHE A 308 -24.25 -2.33 -0.84
C PHE A 308 -25.53 -1.98 -0.08
N GLU A 309 -25.64 -0.77 0.47
CA GLU A 309 -26.84 -0.33 1.19
C GLU A 309 -28.07 -0.23 0.27
N GLN A 310 -27.88 0.16 -0.99
CA GLN A 310 -28.96 0.18 -1.98
C GLN A 310 -29.46 -1.24 -2.33
N ASP A 311 -28.56 -2.19 -2.64
CA ASP A 311 -28.94 -3.59 -2.89
C ASP A 311 -29.65 -4.19 -1.66
N LYS A 312 -29.14 -3.87 -0.47
CA LYS A 312 -29.74 -4.28 0.81
C LYS A 312 -31.16 -3.75 0.95
N ALA A 313 -31.39 -2.46 0.77
CA ALA A 313 -32.71 -1.85 0.88
C ALA A 313 -33.71 -2.45 -0.12
N VAL A 314 -33.30 -2.62 -1.38
CA VAL A 314 -34.14 -3.23 -2.44
C VAL A 314 -34.54 -4.65 -2.07
N TYR A 315 -33.60 -5.44 -1.55
CA TYR A 315 -33.88 -6.80 -1.13
C TYR A 315 -34.89 -6.86 0.03
N TYR A 316 -34.69 -6.07 1.08
CA TYR A 316 -35.58 -6.09 2.24
C TYR A 316 -36.98 -5.54 1.92
N ASP A 317 -37.08 -4.53 1.05
CA ASP A 317 -38.36 -4.05 0.52
C ASP A 317 -39.09 -5.15 -0.26
N TYR A 318 -38.37 -5.87 -1.14
CA TYR A 318 -38.95 -6.97 -1.90
C TYR A 318 -39.45 -8.10 -0.98
N ILE A 319 -38.62 -8.54 -0.03
CA ILE A 319 -38.99 -9.64 0.89
C ILE A 319 -40.18 -9.25 1.77
N SER A 320 -40.25 -8.00 2.26
CA SER A 320 -41.34 -7.54 3.12
C SER A 320 -42.67 -7.45 2.39
N LYS A 321 -42.70 -6.98 1.13
CA LYS A 321 -43.92 -6.94 0.31
C LYS A 321 -44.51 -8.33 0.03
N GLN A 322 -43.67 -9.36 -0.02
CA GLN A 322 -44.10 -10.75 -0.19
C GLN A 322 -44.59 -11.41 1.11
N ILE A 323 -44.66 -10.69 2.25
CA ILE A 323 -45.22 -11.20 3.52
C ILE A 323 -46.71 -10.85 3.67
N HIS A 324 -47.21 -9.87 2.93
CA HIS A 324 -48.59 -9.40 3.03
C HIS A 324 -49.55 -10.01 1.99
N ILE A 325 -49.13 -11.06 1.29
CA ILE A 325 -49.93 -11.86 0.34
C ILE A 325 -50.14 -13.24 0.95
#